data_AF-A0A973RAU1-F1
#
_entry.id   AF-A0A973RAU1-F1
#
_cell.length_a   1.000
_cell.length_b   1.000
_cell.length_c   1.000
_cell.angle_alpha   90.00
_cell.angle_beta   90.00
_cell.angle_gamma   90.00
#
_symmetry.space_group_name_H-M   'P 1'
#
loop_
_entity.id
_entity.type
_entity.pdbx_description
1 polymer ?
#
loop_
_entity_poly.entity_id
_entity_poly.type
_entity_poly.pdbx_seq_one_letter_code
_entity_poly.pdbx_strand_id
1 'polypeptide(L)'
;VEVAVVGRPDDPRTPALHREALLADVPGLVVALGDGEADDRGTGDPLVPRETFPALLEGRGPVGDAPAAYVCRGFTCRMPVTTVEELRAELARA
;
A
#
# COMPACT_ATOMS: atom_id res chain seq x y z
N VAL A 1 6.22 9.52 -6.34
CA VAL A 1 6.20 8.91 -4.99
C VAL A 1 4.88 8.19 -4.90
N GLU A 2 4.94 6.94 -4.48
CA GLU A 2 3.79 6.04 -4.49
C GLU A 2 3.66 5.41 -3.10
N VAL A 3 2.44 5.25 -2.59
CA VAL A 3 2.18 4.59 -1.30
C VAL A 3 1.18 3.46 -1.50
N ALA A 4 1.59 2.25 -1.17
CA ALA A 4 0.68 1.11 -1.02
C ALA A 4 0.37 0.92 0.46
N VAL A 5 -0.89 1.05 0.84
CA VAL A 5 -1.39 0.67 2.16
C VAL A 5 -2.02 -0.71 2.06
N VAL A 6 -1.53 -1.63 2.88
CA VAL A 6 -1.93 -3.02 2.91
C VAL A 6 -2.41 -3.39 4.30
N GLY A 7 -3.65 -3.82 4.43
CA GLY A 7 -4.20 -4.22 5.72
C GLY A 7 -5.68 -4.54 5.65
N ARG A 8 -6.16 -5.33 6.62
CA ARG A 8 -7.57 -5.70 6.68
C ARG A 8 -8.45 -4.46 6.88
N PRO A 9 -9.65 -4.40 6.25
CA PRO A 9 -10.54 -3.25 6.35
C PRO A 9 -11.19 -3.08 7.74
N ASP A 10 -11.26 -4.16 8.53
CA ASP A 10 -11.79 -4.15 9.90
C ASP A 10 -10.75 -3.74 10.96
N ASP A 11 -9.47 -3.66 10.58
CA ASP A 11 -8.43 -3.12 11.44
C ASP A 11 -8.43 -1.59 11.38
N PRO A 12 -8.71 -0.85 12.47
CA PRO A 12 -8.76 0.61 12.47
C PRO A 12 -7.42 1.28 12.14
N ARG A 13 -6.30 0.55 12.23
CA ARG A 13 -4.97 1.05 11.86
C ARG A 13 -4.81 1.18 10.34
N THR A 14 -5.50 0.35 9.55
CA THR A 14 -5.48 0.42 8.08
C THR A 14 -6.03 1.75 7.54
N PRO A 15 -7.26 2.19 7.88
CA PRO A 15 -7.77 3.48 7.44
C PRO A 15 -6.98 4.65 8.04
N ALA A 16 -6.33 4.49 9.19
CA ALA A 16 -5.46 5.53 9.74
C ALA A 16 -4.21 5.77 8.86
N LEU A 17 -3.54 4.71 8.43
CA LEU A 17 -2.42 4.79 7.48
C LEU A 17 -2.86 5.34 6.12
N HIS A 18 -4.00 4.86 5.60
CA HIS A 18 -4.55 5.34 4.33
C HIS A 18 -4.88 6.82 4.37
N ARG A 19 -5.51 7.28 5.46
CA ARG A 19 -5.83 8.70 5.67
C ARG A 19 -4.57 9.56 5.75
N GLU A 20 -3.54 9.12 6.45
CA GLU A 20 -2.27 9.86 6.50
C GLU A 20 -1.64 10.01 5.11
N ALA A 21 -1.62 8.94 4.31
CA ALA A 21 -1.11 8.99 2.94
C ALA A 21 -1.89 10.00 2.07
N LEU A 22 -3.22 10.01 2.15
CA LEU A 22 -4.06 10.94 1.37
C LEU A 22 -3.91 12.40 1.80
N LEU A 23 -3.49 12.67 3.04
CA LEU A 23 -3.34 14.02 3.59
C LEU A 23 -1.90 14.54 3.49
N ALA A 24 -0.96 13.74 2.99
CA ALA A 24 0.43 14.12 2.90
C ALA A 24 0.64 15.27 1.88
N ASP A 25 1.47 16.23 2.25
CA ASP A 25 1.85 17.37 1.40
C ASP A 25 2.93 16.98 0.38
N VAL A 26 2.59 16.03 -0.50
CA VAL A 26 3.48 15.48 -1.52
C VAL A 26 2.80 15.59 -2.90
N PRO A 27 3.15 16.60 -3.71
CA PRO A 27 2.54 16.80 -5.02
C PRO A 27 2.69 15.56 -5.92
N GLY A 28 1.57 15.11 -6.50
CA GLY A 28 1.56 13.94 -7.40
C GLY A 28 1.71 12.60 -6.68
N LEU A 29 1.49 12.55 -5.37
CA LEU A 29 1.45 11.30 -4.60
C LEU A 29 0.35 10.36 -5.14
N VAL A 30 0.74 9.13 -5.46
CA VAL A 30 -0.18 8.06 -5.80
C VAL A 30 -0.42 7.22 -4.55
N VAL A 31 -1.69 6.93 -4.23
CA VAL A 31 -2.06 6.10 -3.09
C VAL A 31 -2.90 4.91 -3.58
N ALA A 32 -2.49 3.70 -3.20
CA ALA A 32 -3.26 2.48 -3.38
C ALA A 32 -3.57 1.87 -2.02
N LEU A 33 -4.78 1.33 -1.87
CA LEU A 33 -5.22 0.61 -0.68
C LEU A 33 -5.66 -0.81 -1.09
N GLY A 34 -5.22 -1.81 -0.34
CA GLY A 34 -5.71 -3.17 -0.44
C GLY A 34 -5.59 -3.93 0.87
N ASP A 35 -6.15 -5.13 0.91
CA ASP A 35 -6.10 -6.05 2.03
C ASP A 35 -4.83 -6.92 2.05
N GLY A 36 -4.01 -6.87 1.01
CA GLY A 36 -2.80 -7.69 0.88
C GLY A 36 -3.09 -9.09 0.38
N GLU A 37 -4.36 -9.47 0.40
CA GLU A 37 -4.95 -10.50 -0.44
C GLU A 37 -5.30 -9.84 -1.77
N ALA A 38 -4.26 -9.36 -2.48
CA ALA A 38 -4.30 -9.44 -3.93
C ALA A 38 -4.24 -10.93 -4.29
N ASP A 39 -5.31 -11.65 -3.92
CA ASP A 39 -5.75 -12.82 -4.63
C ASP A 39 -5.71 -12.38 -6.07
N ASP A 40 -4.80 -13.02 -6.77
CA ASP A 40 -4.92 -13.40 -8.15
C ASP A 40 -6.38 -13.33 -8.63
N ARG A 41 -6.89 -12.13 -8.95
CA ARG A 41 -8.20 -11.98 -9.58
C ARG A 41 -8.13 -12.40 -11.06
N GLY A 42 -7.06 -13.09 -11.46
CA GLY A 42 -7.05 -13.94 -12.62
C GLY A 42 -7.81 -15.21 -12.31
N THR A 43 -8.69 -15.61 -13.22
CA THR A 43 -9.52 -16.83 -13.16
C THR A 43 -8.71 -18.14 -13.13
N GLY A 44 -7.39 -18.10 -12.98
CA GLY A 44 -6.46 -19.21 -13.25
C GLY A 44 -6.33 -19.56 -14.74
N ASP A 45 -7.04 -18.83 -15.61
CA ASP A 45 -7.03 -19.03 -17.06
C ASP A 45 -5.85 -18.23 -17.67
N PRO A 46 -4.88 -18.88 -18.34
CA PRO A 46 -3.76 -18.21 -18.99
C PRO A 46 -4.18 -17.26 -20.14
N LEU A 47 -5.43 -17.31 -20.58
CA LEU A 47 -6.00 -16.42 -21.61
C LEU A 47 -6.70 -15.19 -21.02
N VAL A 48 -6.93 -15.14 -19.70
CA VAL A 48 -7.53 -13.99 -19.01
C VAL A 48 -6.43 -13.22 -18.28
N PRO A 49 -6.14 -11.96 -18.64
CA PRO A 49 -5.16 -11.16 -17.93
C PRO A 49 -5.47 -11.10 -16.43
N ARG A 50 -4.47 -11.38 -15.59
CA ARG A 50 -4.57 -11.20 -14.13
C ARG A 50 -4.74 -9.71 -13.87
N GLU A 51 -5.92 -9.30 -13.41
CA GLU A 51 -6.11 -7.92 -13.00
C GLU A 51 -5.67 -7.72 -11.54
N THR A 52 -4.34 -7.76 -11.31
CA THR A 52 -3.77 -7.21 -10.07
C THR A 52 -3.78 -5.69 -10.19
N PHE A 53 -4.96 -5.11 -10.01
CA PHE A 53 -5.12 -3.66 -10.02
C PHE A 53 -5.34 -3.16 -8.58
N PRO A 54 -4.51 -2.20 -8.10
CA PRO A 54 -3.35 -1.57 -8.75
C PRO A 54 -2.04 -2.39 -8.63
N ALA A 55 -1.17 -2.31 -9.64
CA ALA A 55 0.17 -2.95 -9.64
C ALA A 55 1.05 -2.54 -8.43
N LEU A 56 0.76 -1.38 -7.83
CA LEU A 56 1.41 -0.91 -6.61
C LEU A 56 1.15 -1.82 -5.40
N LEU A 57 0.14 -2.68 -5.41
CA LEU A 57 -0.16 -3.64 -4.33
C LEU A 57 0.49 -5.01 -4.54
N GLU A 58 1.01 -5.29 -5.73
CA GLU A 58 1.49 -6.63 -6.08
C GLU A 58 2.64 -7.08 -5.17
N GLY A 59 2.54 -8.30 -4.62
CA GLY A 59 3.57 -8.88 -3.74
C GLY A 59 3.76 -8.17 -2.40
N ARG A 60 2.79 -7.36 -1.95
CA ARG A 60 2.84 -6.64 -0.67
C ARG A 60 1.80 -7.21 0.30
N GLY A 61 2.20 -7.34 1.56
CA GLY A 61 1.39 -7.91 2.63
C GLY A 61 1.45 -7.07 3.90
N PRO A 62 0.67 -7.43 4.93
CA PRO A 62 0.87 -6.87 6.27
C PRO A 62 2.25 -7.26 6.83
N VAL A 63 2.70 -6.52 7.85
CA VAL A 63 3.92 -6.85 8.61
C VAL A 63 3.49 -7.52 9.91
N GLY A 64 3.59 -8.86 9.94
CA GLY A 64 3.00 -9.65 11.02
C GLY A 64 1.49 -9.44 11.07
N ASP A 65 0.96 -9.08 12.26
CA ASP A 65 -0.46 -8.80 12.47
C ASP A 65 -0.81 -7.30 12.31
N ALA A 66 0.10 -6.48 11.79
CA ALA A 66 -0.11 -5.04 11.60
C ALA A 66 -0.27 -4.68 10.11
N PRO A 67 -1.16 -3.73 9.78
CA PRO A 67 -1.18 -3.17 8.44
C PRO A 67 0.12 -2.42 8.16
N ALA A 68 0.46 -2.32 6.88
CA ALA A 68 1.73 -1.80 6.42
C ALA A 68 1.52 -0.72 5.34
N ALA A 69 2.35 0.31 5.38
CA ALA A 69 2.46 1.29 4.32
C ALA A 69 3.84 1.18 3.64
N TYR A 70 3.82 0.97 2.34
CA TYR A 70 5.00 0.86 1.48
C TYR A 70 5.19 2.15 0.70
N VAL A 71 6.19 2.96 1.08
CA VAL A 71 6.55 4.18 0.36
C VAL A 71 7.56 3.83 -0.73
N CYS A 72 7.14 3.98 -1.99
CA CYS A 72 7.90 3.63 -3.18
C CYS A 72 8.31 4.88 -3.97
N ARG A 73 9.44 4.75 -4.69
CA ARG A 73 9.95 5.74 -5.63
C ARG A 73 10.43 5.01 -6.88
N GLY A 74 9.76 5.25 -8.01
CA GLY A 74 10.11 4.59 -9.26
C GLY A 74 10.03 3.07 -9.13
N PHE A 75 8.96 2.57 -8.50
CA PHE A 75 8.69 1.15 -8.26
C PHE A 75 9.65 0.44 -7.27
N THR A 76 10.58 1.15 -6.64
CA THR A 76 11.39 0.61 -5.54
C THR A 76 10.84 1.09 -4.21
N CYS A 77 10.45 0.18 -3.32
CA CYS A 77 9.90 0.52 -2.00
C CYS A 77 10.98 0.45 -0.91
N ARG A 78 10.87 1.33 0.08
CA ARG A 78 11.62 1.22 1.34
C ARG A 78 11.02 0.13 2.22
N MET A 79 11.67 -0.14 3.36
CA MET A 79 11.09 -1.00 4.40
C MET A 79 9.69 -0.47 4.77
N PRO A 80 8.65 -1.32 4.81
CA PRO A 80 7.32 -0.89 5.20
C PRO A 80 7.30 -0.33 6.61
N VAL A 81 6.43 0.65 6.82
CA VAL A 81 6.13 1.21 8.14
C VAL A 81 4.74 0.79 8.59
N THR A 82 4.51 0.73 9.90
CA THR A 82 3.24 0.20 10.46
C THR A 82 2.49 1.22 11.31
N THR A 83 3.06 2.42 11.50
CA THR A 83 2.45 3.51 12.27
C THR A 83 2.29 4.77 11.42
N VAL A 84 1.34 5.62 11.81
CA VAL A 84 1.08 6.90 11.14
C VAL A 84 2.27 7.85 11.29
N GLU A 85 2.92 7.83 12.44
CA GLU A 85 4.07 8.67 12.75
C GLU A 85 5.27 8.32 11.87
N GLU A 86 5.55 7.03 11.68
CA GLU A 86 6.60 6.56 10.78
C GLU A 86 6.27 6.90 9.32
N LEU A 87 5.01 6.71 8.89
CA LEU A 87 4.57 7.05 7.53
C LEU A 87 4.74 8.54 7.25
N ARG A 88 4.33 9.40 8.19
CA ARG A 88 4.54 10.85 8.08
C ARG A 88 6.02 11.19 7.97
N ALA A 89 6.86 10.56 8.78
CA ALA A 89 8.30 10.80 8.76
C ALA A 89 8.97 10.36 7.44
N GLU A 90 8.51 9.26 6.82
CA GLU A 90 8.98 8.83 5.51
C GLU A 90 8.50 9.75 4.38
N LEU A 91 7.24 10.20 4.42
CA LEU A 91 6.67 11.10 3.42
C LEU A 91 7.23 12.52 3.52
N ALA A 92 7.63 12.98 4.70
CA ALA A 92 8.33 14.26 4.86
C ALA A 92 9.73 14.29 4.19
N ARG A 93 10.27 13.12 3.85
CA ARG A 93 11.54 12.98 3.12
C ARG A 93 11.33 12.79 1.61
N ALA A 94 10.06 12.74 1.16
CA ALA A 94 9.65 12.41 -0.20
C ALA A 94 10.17 13.42 -1.22
#